data_AF-A0AAV0Y1X8-F1
#
_entry.id   AF-A0AAV0Y1X8-F1
#
_cell.length_a   1.000
_cell.length_b   1.000
_cell.length_c   1.000
_cell.angle_alpha   90.00
_cell.angle_beta   90.00
_cell.angle_gamma   90.00
#
_symmetry.space_group_name_H-M   'P 1'
#
loop_
_entity.id
_entity.type
_entity.pdbx_description
1 polymer ?
#
loop_
_entity_poly.entity_id
_entity_poly.type
_entity_poly.pdbx_seq_one_letter_code
_entity_poly.pdbx_strand_id
1 'polypeptide(L)' 'MEQKNNSDQVLNTVRSIVYHLNDVNWVKMTQKMMALPINNVKLLDDITNIIFDRALKRQNYTHIYAQMCALCTFDQ' A
#
# COMPACT_ATOMS: atom_id res chain seq x y z
N MET A 1 0.54 -6.76 -23.51
CA MET A 1 0.64 -7.74 -22.39
C MET A 1 1.47 -7.20 -21.21
N GLU A 2 2.44 -6.30 -21.43
CA GLU A 2 3.37 -5.83 -20.38
C GLU A 2 2.73 -5.01 -19.24
N GLN A 3 1.74 -4.14 -19.51
CA GLN A 3 1.13 -3.29 -18.47
C GLN A 3 0.36 -4.08 -17.40
N LYS A 4 -0.28 -5.19 -17.79
CA LYS A 4 -1.04 -6.06 -16.87
C LYS A 4 -0.10 -6.77 -15.88
N ASN A 5 1.02 -7.28 -16.40
CA ASN A 5 2.03 -7.97 -15.59
C ASN A 5 2.69 -7.02 -14.56
N ASN A 6 2.92 -5.76 -14.95
CA ASN A 6 3.47 -4.75 -14.03
C ASN A 6 2.49 -4.41 -12.89
N SER A 7 1.20 -4.27 -13.20
CA SER A 7 0.16 -4.01 -12.19
C SER A 7 0.05 -5.15 -11.17
N ASP A 8 0.10 -6.40 -11.62
CA ASP A 8 0.05 -7.57 -10.73
C ASP A 8 1.25 -7.64 -9.79
N GLN A 9 2.45 -7.29 -10.27
CA GLN A 9 3.67 -7.20 -9.45
C GLN A 9 3.58 -6.10 -8.39
N VAL A 10 3.06 -4.93 -8.76
CA VAL A 10 2.80 -3.84 -7.81
C VAL A 10 1.81 -4.31 -6.73
N LEU A 11 0.68 -4.90 -7.12
CA LEU A 11 -0.32 -5.38 -6.17
C LEU A 11 0.22 -6.46 -5.23
N ASN A 12 1.04 -7.38 -5.71
CA ASN A 12 1.68 -8.38 -4.86
C ASN A 12 2.65 -7.74 -3.85
N THR A 13 3.38 -6.72 -4.29
CA THR A 13 4.27 -5.95 -3.40
C THR A 13 3.48 -5.21 -2.32
N VAL A 14 2.38 -4.56 -2.70
CA VAL A 14 1.47 -3.89 -1.76
C VAL A 14 0.91 -4.88 -0.73
N ARG A 15 0.43 -6.06 -1.17
CA ARG A 15 -0.05 -7.10 -0.25
C ARG A 15 1.01 -7.50 0.76
N SER A 16 2.26 -7.69 0.31
CA SER A 16 3.37 -8.03 1.21
C SER A 16 3.65 -6.90 2.22
N ILE A 17 3.75 -5.65 1.76
CA ILE A 17 3.96 -4.46 2.60
C ILE A 17 2.89 -4.37 3.68
N VAL A 18 1.63 -4.35 3.27
CA VAL A 18 0.46 -4.18 4.14
C VAL A 18 0.30 -5.36 5.11
N TYR A 19 0.68 -6.57 4.68
CA TYR A 19 0.67 -7.77 5.52
C TYR A 19 1.69 -7.70 6.66
N HIS A 20 2.91 -7.23 6.38
CA HIS A 20 4.03 -7.21 7.32
C HIS A 20 4.22 -5.89 8.09
N LEU A 21 3.41 -4.86 7.80
CA LEU A 21 3.45 -3.55 8.45
C LEU A 21 3.30 -3.67 9.99
N ASN A 22 4.13 -2.96 10.76
CA ASN A 22 4.05 -2.83 12.21
C ASN A 22 4.77 -1.57 12.70
N ASP A 23 4.70 -1.30 14.01
CA ASP A 23 5.26 -0.09 14.65
C ASP A 23 6.79 0.07 14.47
N VAL A 24 7.50 -1.03 14.23
CA VAL A 24 8.97 -1.02 14.08
C VAL A 24 9.37 -0.72 12.64
N ASN A 25 8.63 -1.26 11.67
CA ASN A 25 9.02 -1.22 10.25
C ASN A 25 8.22 -0.24 9.40
N TRP A 26 7.25 0.48 9.98
CA TRP A 26 6.29 1.28 9.22
C TRP A 26 6.95 2.34 8.33
N VAL A 27 7.99 3.03 8.81
CA VAL A 27 8.70 4.06 8.03
C VAL A 27 9.28 3.45 6.75
N LYS A 28 10.05 2.37 6.89
CA LYS A 28 10.69 1.68 5.77
C LYS A 28 9.67 1.10 4.80
N MET A 29 8.57 0.56 5.30
CA MET A 29 7.51 -0.02 4.48
C MET A 29 6.70 1.03 3.75
N THR A 30 6.46 2.19 4.38
CA THR A 30 5.79 3.33 3.74
C THR A 30 6.64 3.92 2.62
N GLN A 31 7.95 4.08 2.84
CA GLN A 31 8.87 4.49 1.77
C GLN A 31 8.85 3.54 0.57
N LYS A 32 8.79 2.21 0.82
CA LYS A 32 8.64 1.23 -0.26
C LYS A 32 7.31 1.38 -1.01
N MET A 33 6.23 1.65 -0.28
CA MET A 33 4.90 1.88 -0.86
C MET A 33 4.91 3.09 -1.79
N MET A 34 5.52 4.20 -1.36
CA MET A 34 5.60 5.45 -2.12
C MET A 34 6.46 5.34 -3.38
N ALA A 35 7.46 4.45 -3.37
CA ALA A 35 8.30 4.19 -4.53
C ALA A 35 7.63 3.31 -5.61
N LEU A 36 6.41 2.82 -5.38
CA LEU A 36 5.72 1.96 -6.36
C LEU A 36 5.20 2.77 -7.55
N PRO A 37 5.32 2.25 -8.79
CA PRO A 37 4.84 2.92 -9.98
C PRO A 37 3.31 2.83 -10.11
N ILE A 38 2.58 3.66 -9.35
CA ILE A 38 1.12 3.76 -9.43
C ILE A 38 0.76 4.71 -10.56
N ASN A 39 0.43 4.16 -11.73
CA ASN A 39 0.29 4.94 -12.97
C ASN A 39 -1.15 5.06 -13.49
N ASN A 40 -2.14 4.54 -12.77
CA ASN A 40 -3.55 4.64 -13.16
C ASN A 40 -4.49 4.55 -11.96
N VAL A 41 -5.69 5.10 -12.13
CA VAL A 41 -6.72 5.18 -11.07
C VAL A 41 -7.19 3.80 -10.62
N LYS A 42 -7.31 2.82 -11.54
CA LYS A 42 -7.74 1.47 -11.18
C LYS A 42 -6.74 0.81 -10.22
N LEU A 43 -5.45 0.94 -10.51
CA LEU A 43 -4.40 0.41 -9.64
C LEU A 43 -4.42 1.09 -8.26
N LEU A 44 -4.65 2.40 -8.20
CA LEU A 44 -4.81 3.12 -6.93
C LEU A 44 -6.03 2.62 -6.14
N ASP A 45 -7.15 2.37 -6.81
CA ASP A 45 -8.36 1.82 -6.18
C ASP A 45 -8.13 0.41 -5.62
N ASP A 46 -7.49 -0.47 -6.41
CA ASP A 46 -7.12 -1.82 -5.97
C ASP A 46 -6.17 -1.78 -4.76
N ILE A 47 -5.19 -0.87 -4.75
CA ILE A 47 -4.26 -0.66 -3.61
C ILE A 47 -5.02 -0.19 -2.37
N THR A 48 -5.92 0.78 -2.54
CA THR A 48 -6.73 1.32 -1.45
C THR A 48 -7.57 0.22 -0.82
N ASN A 49 -8.26 -0.58 -1.62
CA ASN A 49 -9.05 -1.73 -1.15
C ASN A 49 -8.21 -2.74 -0.34
N ILE A 50 -6.96 -3.01 -0.74
CA ILE A 50 -6.05 -3.90 0.00
C ILE A 50 -5.70 -3.32 1.38
N ILE A 51 -5.43 -2.01 1.46
CA ILE A 51 -5.12 -1.34 2.73
C ILE A 51 -6.32 -1.39 3.67
N PHE A 52 -7.51 -1.05 3.16
CA PHE A 52 -8.75 -1.06 3.95
C PHE A 52 -9.10 -2.46 4.46
N ASP A 53 -9.07 -3.49 3.61
CA ASP A 53 -9.31 -4.87 4.03
C ASP A 53 -8.34 -5.31 5.15
N ARG A 54 -7.07 -4.90 5.04
CA ARG A 54 -6.10 -5.22 6.09
C ARG A 54 -6.35 -4.46 7.38
N ALA A 55 -6.67 -3.17 7.31
CA ALA A 55 -6.95 -2.34 8.48
C ALA A 55 -8.13 -2.90 9.29
N LEU A 56 -9.19 -3.35 8.60
CA LEU A 56 -10.34 -4.03 9.24
C LEU A 56 -9.94 -5.31 9.97
N LYS A 57 -8.99 -6.08 9.43
CA LYS A 57 -8.47 -7.32 10.02
C LYS A 57 -7.45 -7.10 11.15
N ARG A 58 -6.75 -5.96 11.16
CA ARG A 58 -5.69 -5.63 12.13
C ARG A 58 -5.98 -4.28 12.80
N GLN A 59 -7.09 -4.20 13.50
CA GLN A 59 -7.63 -2.95 14.05
C GLN A 59 -6.63 -2.18 14.94
N ASN A 60 -5.78 -2.89 15.70
CA ASN A 60 -4.72 -2.27 16.53
C ASN A 60 -3.67 -1.48 15.72
N TYR A 61 -3.52 -1.78 14.42
CA TYR A 61 -2.58 -1.15 13.51
C TYR A 61 -3.24 -0.13 12.56
N THR A 62 -4.55 0.16 12.74
CA THR A 62 -5.31 1.09 11.88
C THR A 62 -4.64 2.45 11.76
N HIS A 63 -4.09 2.98 12.86
CA HIS A 63 -3.40 4.25 12.88
C HIS A 63 -2.19 4.30 11.92
N ILE A 64 -1.43 3.19 11.79
CA ILE A 64 -0.30 3.11 10.86
C ILE A 64 -0.79 3.07 9.41
N TYR A 65 -1.87 2.32 9.14
CA TYR A 65 -2.45 2.27 7.79
C TYR A 65 -2.98 3.65 7.36
N ALA A 66 -3.59 4.41 8.27
CA ALA A 66 -4.03 5.79 8.03
C ALA A 66 -2.83 6.73 7.77
N GLN A 67 -1.76 6.62 8.58
CA GLN A 67 -0.55 7.42 8.39
C GLN A 67 0.13 7.13 7.05
N MET A 68 0.19 5.86 6.63
CA MET A 68 0.72 5.47 5.33
C MET A 68 -0.11 6.10 4.19
N CYS A 69 -1.45 6.07 4.28
CA CYS A 69 -2.32 6.70 3.28
C CYS A 69 -2.09 8.22 3.19
N ALA A 70 -1.96 8.89 4.34
CA ALA A 70 -1.66 10.32 4.37
C ALA A 70 -0.36 10.62 3.61
N LEU A 71 0.72 9.89 3.90
CA LEU A 71 2.01 10.09 3.24
C LEU A 71 1.97 9.81 1.73
N CYS A 72 1.26 8.78 1.29
CA CYS A 72 1.05 8.51 -0.13
C CYS A 72 0.29 9.62 -0.87
N THR A 73 -0.42 10.50 -0.15
CA THR A 73 -1.21 11.60 -0.74
C THR A 73 -0.38 12.89 -0.89
N PHE A 74 0.70 13.06 -0.13
CA PHE A 74 1.50 14.29 -0.11
C PHE A 74 2.75 14.25 -1.01
N ASP A 75 3.10 13.10 -1.56
CA ASP A 75 4.31 12.89 -2.39
C ASP A 75 3.98 12.55 -3.86
N GLN A 76 2.72 12.81 -4.28
CA GLN A 76 2.26 12.69 -5.68
C GLN A 76 2.12 14.05 -6.35
#